data_AF-A0A4Q4ZB22-F1
#
_entry.id   AF-A0A4Q4ZB22-F1
#
_cell.length_a   1.000
_cell.length_b   1.000
_cell.length_c   1.000
_cell.angle_alpha   90.00
_cell.angle_beta   90.00
_cell.angle_gamma   90.00
#
_symmetry.space_group_name_H-M   'P 1'
#
loop_
_entity.id
_entity.type
_entity.pdbx_description
1 polymer ?
#
loop_
_entity_poly.entity_id
_entity_poly.type
_entity_poly.pdbx_seq_one_letter_code
_entity_poly.pdbx_strand_id
1 'polypeptide(L)'
;MGTWVYADGRIINVDNNGTDDRFQGYVVRRLTPSGVEAMRSHLLEASPRLTPLSDNGGRLIVRVDGRLMEDRNYTGCWSAGQSRYCPEFSHPEDWLPASAWEDPTFRPFVPHSYGIGLMDLRRSGPAELLPTEAADILLATPAIESDREGTSWVVPTSVARELADVMDRAGSDYVREESQGLVYTLRSDPGTLDFQLSVGPVLPHTYDPDYCWTSNPC
;
A
#
# COMPACT_ATOMS: atom_id res chain seq x y z
N MET A 1 7.99 3.52 -0.12
CA MET A 1 6.98 4.28 0.66
C MET A 1 6.07 5.00 -0.32
N GLY A 2 4.76 4.81 -0.20
CA GLY A 2 3.78 5.49 -1.05
C GLY A 2 3.07 6.62 -0.29
N THR A 3 2.67 7.63 -1.05
CA THR A 3 1.87 8.77 -0.60
C THR A 3 0.68 8.88 -1.54
N TRP A 4 -0.54 8.81 -0.99
CA TRP A 4 -1.79 8.97 -1.74
C TRP A 4 -2.46 10.27 -1.35
N VAL A 5 -2.78 11.08 -2.34
CA VAL A 5 -3.48 12.36 -2.16
C VAL A 5 -4.85 12.26 -2.80
N TYR A 6 -5.89 12.51 -2.00
CA TYR A 6 -7.28 12.40 -2.42
C TYR A 6 -7.89 13.76 -2.71
N ALA A 7 -8.88 13.77 -3.60
CA ALA A 7 -9.62 15.00 -3.94
C ALA A 7 -10.37 15.60 -2.74
N ASP A 8 -10.67 14.81 -1.71
CA ASP A 8 -11.29 15.27 -0.46
C ASP A 8 -10.29 15.79 0.57
N GLY A 9 -9.02 15.97 0.19
CA GLY A 9 -7.99 16.51 1.06
C GLY A 9 -7.20 15.48 1.86
N ARG A 10 -7.60 14.20 1.89
CA ARG A 10 -6.82 13.19 2.61
C ARG A 10 -5.44 13.02 1.97
N ILE A 11 -4.40 13.02 2.80
CA ILE A 11 -3.08 12.49 2.45
C ILE A 11 -2.91 11.22 3.29
N ILE A 12 -2.78 10.07 2.64
CA ILE A 12 -2.44 8.81 3.30
C ILE A 12 -0.98 8.49 2.97
N ASN A 13 -0.17 8.24 3.99
CA ASN A 13 1.24 7.89 3.84
C ASN A 13 1.53 6.60 4.60
N VAL A 14 2.51 5.84 4.13
CA VAL A 14 3.20 4.85 4.96
C VAL A 14 4.33 5.59 5.70
N ASP A 15 4.17 5.81 7.01
CA ASP A 15 5.28 6.35 7.82
C ASP A 15 6.06 5.19 8.43
N ASN A 16 7.29 4.98 7.97
CA ASN A 16 8.22 4.06 8.63
C ASN A 16 9.50 4.75 9.12
N ASN A 17 9.63 6.07 9.01
CA ASN A 17 10.92 6.74 9.20
C ASN A 17 10.87 8.08 9.96
N GLY A 18 9.71 8.65 10.24
CA GLY A 18 9.64 10.10 10.41
C GLY A 18 9.40 10.63 11.82
N THR A 19 8.26 10.29 12.43
CA THR A 19 7.64 11.33 13.28
C THR A 19 7.46 10.96 14.75
N ASP A 20 7.40 9.68 15.08
CA ASP A 20 7.37 9.19 16.46
C ASP A 20 7.36 7.65 16.44
N ASP A 21 8.08 6.96 17.32
CA ASP A 21 7.99 5.50 17.48
C ASP A 21 6.54 5.02 17.79
N ARG A 22 5.64 5.95 18.10
CA ARG A 22 4.22 5.70 18.42
C ARG A 22 3.36 5.24 17.24
N PHE A 23 3.79 5.42 15.99
CA PHE A 23 2.97 5.05 14.82
C PHE A 23 3.74 4.18 13.85
N GLN A 24 3.48 2.88 13.90
CA GLN A 24 3.85 1.93 12.85
C GLN A 24 2.64 1.74 11.92
N GLY A 25 2.80 1.99 10.61
CA GLY A 25 1.79 1.74 9.59
C GLY A 25 1.30 2.98 8.83
N TYR A 26 0.03 2.97 8.44
CA TYR A 26 -0.56 4.04 7.63
C TYR A 26 -1.03 5.20 8.50
N VAL A 27 -0.70 6.41 8.06
CA VAL A 27 -1.11 7.65 8.70
C VAL A 27 -1.91 8.51 7.72
N VAL A 28 -2.82 9.32 8.24
CA VAL A 28 -3.61 10.28 7.49
C VAL A 28 -3.42 11.69 8.03
N ARG A 29 -3.33 12.65 7.11
CA ARG A 29 -3.44 14.11 7.33
C ARG A 29 -4.48 14.70 6.39
N ARG A 30 -4.87 15.97 6.58
CA ARG A 30 -5.86 16.63 5.73
C ARG A 30 -5.39 17.98 5.21
N LEU A 31 -5.48 18.12 3.89
CA LEU A 31 -5.34 19.36 3.16
C LEU A 31 -6.68 20.07 3.00
N THR A 32 -6.64 21.39 2.91
CA THR A 32 -7.74 22.18 2.35
C THR A 32 -7.85 21.92 0.84
N PRO A 33 -8.97 22.28 0.19
CA PRO A 33 -9.08 22.21 -1.26
C PRO A 33 -7.95 22.96 -1.98
N SER A 34 -7.56 24.14 -1.49
CA SER A 34 -6.40 24.89 -2.02
C SER A 34 -5.08 24.16 -1.82
N GLY A 35 -4.92 23.42 -0.71
CA GLY A 35 -3.73 22.60 -0.47
C GLY A 35 -3.64 21.41 -1.44
N VAL A 36 -4.76 20.77 -1.75
CA VAL A 36 -4.82 19.70 -2.77
C VAL A 36 -4.37 20.23 -4.12
N GLU A 37 -4.86 21.39 -4.54
CA GLU A 37 -4.46 21.99 -5.81
C GLU A 37 -2.99 22.43 -5.81
N ALA A 38 -2.47 22.98 -4.70
CA ALA A 38 -1.05 23.29 -4.58
C ALA A 38 -0.17 22.03 -4.75
N MET A 39 -0.58 20.91 -4.13
CA MET A 39 0.13 19.65 -4.26
C MET A 39 0.05 19.06 -5.66
N ARG A 40 -1.12 19.15 -6.31
CA ARG A 40 -1.29 18.76 -7.71
C ARG A 40 -0.42 19.62 -8.64
N SER A 41 -0.42 20.94 -8.49
CA SER A 41 0.41 21.84 -9.30
C SER A 41 1.89 21.49 -9.16
N HIS A 42 2.37 21.27 -7.95
CA HIS A 42 3.75 20.87 -7.69
C HIS A 42 4.11 19.54 -8.40
N LEU A 43 3.21 18.54 -8.35
CA LEU A 43 3.38 17.27 -9.07
C LEU A 43 3.45 17.46 -10.59
N LEU A 44 2.55 18.27 -11.15
CA LEU A 44 2.50 18.52 -12.60
C LEU A 44 3.75 19.26 -13.09
N GLU A 45 4.28 20.20 -12.29
CA GLU A 45 5.52 20.91 -12.59
C GLU A 45 6.74 19.98 -12.55
N ALA A 46 6.79 19.05 -11.59
CA ALA A 46 7.87 18.07 -11.45
C ALA A 46 7.83 16.96 -12.51
N SER A 47 6.66 16.68 -13.09
CA SER A 47 6.43 15.60 -14.06
C SER A 47 5.95 16.12 -15.42
N PRO A 48 6.83 16.72 -16.25
CA PRO A 48 6.45 17.29 -17.55
C PRO A 48 6.07 16.24 -18.61
N ARG A 49 6.13 14.94 -18.30
CA ARG A 49 5.94 13.83 -19.25
C ARG A 49 4.81 12.88 -18.85
N LEU A 50 3.69 13.43 -18.40
CA LEU A 50 2.50 12.63 -18.16
C LEU A 50 1.98 11.99 -19.46
N THR A 51 1.78 10.68 -19.42
CA THR A 51 1.14 9.89 -20.47
C THR A 51 -0.14 9.25 -19.94
N PRO A 52 -1.10 8.83 -20.77
CA PRO A 52 -2.25 8.05 -20.29
C PRO A 52 -1.79 6.81 -19.50
N LEU A 53 -2.52 6.47 -18.43
CA LEU A 53 -2.25 5.26 -17.64
C LEU A 53 -2.26 4.02 -18.55
N SER A 54 -1.29 3.14 -18.34
CA SER A 54 -1.19 1.86 -19.06
C SER A 54 -1.37 0.68 -18.13
N ASP A 55 -1.57 -0.50 -18.71
CA ASP A 55 -1.74 -1.77 -17.99
C ASP A 55 -0.55 -2.19 -17.12
N ASN A 56 0.57 -1.45 -17.14
CA ASN A 56 1.75 -1.73 -16.32
C ASN A 56 1.94 -0.74 -15.15
N GLY A 57 1.08 0.29 -15.04
CA GLY A 57 1.10 1.29 -13.98
C GLY A 57 2.35 2.17 -13.93
N GLY A 58 2.18 3.49 -13.96
CA GLY A 58 3.28 4.41 -13.67
C GLY A 58 3.54 4.58 -12.17
N ARG A 59 4.70 5.15 -11.84
CA ARG A 59 5.14 5.38 -10.45
C ARG A 59 4.50 6.60 -9.81
N LEU A 60 4.10 7.57 -10.64
CA LEU A 60 3.18 8.63 -10.28
C LEU A 60 1.91 8.43 -11.09
N ILE A 61 0.76 8.44 -10.42
CA ILE A 61 -0.55 8.41 -11.06
C ILE A 61 -1.32 9.65 -10.58
N VAL A 62 -1.77 10.47 -11.52
CA VAL A 62 -2.54 11.68 -11.25
C VAL A 62 -3.78 11.73 -12.11
N ARG A 63 -4.86 12.33 -11.60
CA ARG A 63 -6.05 12.58 -12.41
C ARG A 63 -5.97 13.99 -13.00
N VAL A 64 -5.96 14.10 -14.33
CA VAL A 64 -5.99 15.37 -15.08
C VAL A 64 -7.24 15.37 -15.96
N ASP A 65 -8.11 16.35 -15.79
CA ASP A 65 -9.38 16.47 -16.52
C ASP A 65 -10.21 15.18 -16.52
N GLY A 66 -10.28 14.51 -15.36
CA GLY A 66 -11.02 13.26 -15.17
C GLY A 66 -10.31 12.00 -15.66
N ARG A 67 -9.17 12.10 -16.35
CA ARG A 67 -8.40 10.97 -16.88
C ARG A 67 -7.23 10.61 -15.96
N LEU A 68 -6.95 9.32 -15.81
CA LEU A 68 -5.74 8.86 -15.13
C LEU A 68 -4.54 9.00 -16.08
N MET A 69 -3.57 9.75 -15.62
CA MET A 69 -2.30 9.99 -16.27
C MET A 69 -1.19 9.44 -15.39
N GLU A 70 -0.11 8.99 -16.01
CA GLU A 70 1.02 8.36 -15.35
C GLU A 70 2.33 9.02 -15.79
N ASP A 71 3.30 9.09 -14.89
CA ASP A 71 4.70 9.33 -15.25
C ASP A 71 5.51 8.08 -14.88
N ARG A 72 5.92 7.32 -15.90
CA ARG A 72 6.73 6.10 -15.73
C ARG A 72 8.18 6.40 -15.35
N ASN A 73 8.68 7.55 -15.78
CA ASN A 73 10.04 7.98 -15.50
C ASN A 73 10.12 8.70 -14.16
N TYR A 74 8.99 8.90 -13.48
CA TYR A 74 8.96 9.36 -12.11
C TYR A 74 9.75 8.41 -11.25
N THR A 75 11.00 8.78 -10.97
CA THR A 75 11.91 7.97 -10.17
C THR A 75 11.55 8.21 -8.72
N GLY A 76 10.53 7.49 -8.25
CA GLY A 76 10.20 7.44 -6.82
C GLY A 76 11.44 7.12 -5.98
N CYS A 77 11.46 7.62 -4.77
CA CYS A 77 12.63 7.67 -3.88
C CYS A 77 12.85 6.34 -3.19
N TRP A 78 13.27 5.32 -3.94
CA TRP A 78 13.51 4.00 -3.38
C TRP A 78 14.97 3.81 -2.93
N SER A 79 15.88 4.71 -3.33
CA SER A 79 17.30 4.63 -2.95
C SER A 79 17.81 5.94 -2.33
N ALA A 80 18.61 5.82 -1.26
CA ALA A 80 19.16 6.95 -0.52
C ALA A 80 20.00 7.92 -1.38
N GLY A 81 20.50 7.48 -2.54
CA GLY A 81 21.23 8.30 -3.50
C GLY A 81 20.37 9.18 -4.40
N GLN A 82 19.05 8.97 -4.44
CA GLN A 82 18.12 9.72 -5.31
C GLN A 82 17.33 10.82 -4.57
N SER A 83 17.54 10.98 -3.26
CA SER A 83 16.85 11.97 -2.43
C SER A 83 16.96 13.42 -2.94
N ARG A 84 18.05 13.78 -3.62
CA ARG A 84 18.25 15.14 -4.19
C ARG A 84 17.38 15.43 -5.42
N TYR A 85 16.81 14.41 -6.05
CA TYR A 85 15.99 14.53 -7.25
C TYR A 85 14.51 14.22 -6.99
N CYS A 86 14.21 13.90 -5.74
CA CYS A 86 12.88 13.59 -5.29
C CYS A 86 12.18 14.87 -4.84
N PRO A 87 11.00 15.18 -5.38
CA PRO A 87 10.19 16.24 -4.80
C PRO A 87 9.78 15.83 -3.38
N GLU A 88 9.63 16.82 -2.52
CA GLU A 88 9.47 16.75 -1.05
C GLU A 88 8.11 16.16 -0.61
N PHE A 89 7.62 15.08 -1.25
CA PHE A 89 6.29 14.52 -0.98
C PHE A 89 6.18 13.70 0.29
N SER A 90 7.30 13.22 0.83
CA SER A 90 7.29 12.61 2.16
C SER A 90 7.10 13.67 3.25
N HIS A 91 7.50 14.92 2.96
CA HIS A 91 7.45 16.06 3.89
C HIS A 91 6.73 17.27 3.26
N PRO A 92 5.45 17.13 2.87
CA PRO A 92 4.65 18.25 2.34
C PRO A 92 4.60 19.47 3.26
N GLU A 93 4.79 19.27 4.57
CA GLU A 93 4.89 20.32 5.58
C GLU A 93 6.06 21.28 5.39
N ASP A 94 7.12 20.85 4.70
CA ASP A 94 8.34 21.66 4.51
C ASP A 94 8.15 22.75 3.44
N TRP A 95 7.21 22.58 2.51
CA TRP A 95 6.99 23.48 1.37
C TRP A 95 5.55 23.95 1.18
N LEU A 96 4.55 23.23 1.70
CA LEU A 96 3.18 23.75 1.70
C LEU A 96 3.03 24.85 2.76
N PRO A 97 2.37 25.97 2.44
CA PRO A 97 2.08 26.98 3.46
C PRO A 97 1.13 26.43 4.51
N ALA A 98 1.18 26.98 5.74
CA ALA A 98 0.29 26.55 6.83
C ALA A 98 -1.20 26.60 6.46
N SER A 99 -1.62 27.53 5.58
CA SER A 99 -2.99 27.64 5.08
C SER A 99 -3.43 26.51 4.14
N ALA A 100 -2.51 25.67 3.65
CA ALA A 100 -2.83 24.51 2.83
C ALA A 100 -3.43 23.35 3.66
N TRP A 101 -3.31 23.41 5.00
CA TRP A 101 -3.68 22.31 5.89
C TRP A 101 -5.04 22.56 6.55
N GLU A 102 -5.93 21.57 6.45
CA GLU A 102 -7.13 21.50 7.30
C GLU A 102 -6.76 20.88 8.66
N ASP A 103 -5.94 19.83 8.63
CA ASP A 103 -5.33 19.21 9.81
C ASP A 103 -3.95 18.65 9.43
N PRO A 104 -2.85 19.28 9.88
CA PRO A 104 -1.49 18.80 9.61
C PRO A 104 -1.07 17.64 10.53
N THR A 105 -1.88 17.29 11.54
CA THR A 105 -1.52 16.29 12.55
C THR A 105 -1.61 14.89 11.98
N PHE A 106 -0.55 14.09 12.15
CA PHE A 106 -0.60 12.67 11.82
C PHE A 106 -1.59 11.94 12.71
N ARG A 107 -2.50 11.20 12.07
CA ARG A 107 -3.44 10.31 12.75
C ARG A 107 -3.32 8.90 12.18
N PRO A 108 -3.50 7.84 12.98
CA PRO A 108 -3.60 6.49 12.45
C PRO A 108 -4.71 6.40 11.39
N PHE A 109 -4.38 5.83 10.25
CA PHE A 109 -5.37 5.47 9.24
C PHE A 109 -5.70 3.99 9.38
N VAL A 110 -6.97 3.70 9.66
CA VAL A 110 -7.49 2.34 9.64
C VAL A 110 -8.37 2.21 8.38
N PRO A 111 -7.96 1.44 7.38
CA PRO A 111 -8.77 1.11 6.21
C PRO A 111 -10.09 0.48 6.61
N HIS A 112 -11.07 0.46 5.71
CA HIS A 112 -12.31 -0.29 5.93
C HIS A 112 -12.12 -1.78 5.59
N SER A 113 -11.32 -2.06 4.57
CA SER A 113 -11.02 -3.39 4.05
C SER A 113 -9.54 -3.53 3.74
N TYR A 114 -9.09 -4.77 3.64
CA TYR A 114 -7.73 -5.15 3.27
C TYR A 114 -7.78 -6.13 2.10
N GLY A 115 -6.84 -5.95 1.17
CA GLY A 115 -6.49 -6.99 0.23
C GLY A 115 -5.57 -7.94 0.97
N ILE A 116 -5.94 -9.22 1.03
CA ILE A 116 -4.99 -10.27 1.35
C ILE A 116 -4.70 -11.00 0.08
N GLY A 117 -3.47 -11.46 -0.06
CA GLY A 117 -3.38 -12.64 -0.85
C GLY A 117 -2.18 -13.50 -0.60
N LEU A 118 -2.23 -14.59 -1.33
CA LEU A 118 -1.36 -15.72 -1.16
C LEU A 118 -0.54 -16.02 -2.42
N MET A 119 0.77 -15.82 -2.27
CA MET A 119 1.74 -16.19 -3.28
C MET A 119 2.34 -17.54 -2.87
N ASP A 120 1.85 -18.60 -3.51
CA ASP A 120 2.42 -19.93 -3.44
C ASP A 120 3.46 -20.08 -4.55
N LEU A 121 4.73 -20.16 -4.17
CA LEU A 121 5.84 -20.28 -5.12
C LEU A 121 6.08 -21.75 -5.55
N ARG A 122 5.43 -22.72 -4.90
CA ARG A 122 5.62 -24.15 -5.15
C ARG A 122 4.47 -24.83 -5.90
N ARG A 123 3.36 -24.12 -6.18
CA ARG A 123 2.12 -24.65 -6.80
C ARG A 123 1.43 -25.73 -5.97
N SER A 124 1.66 -25.75 -4.66
CA SER A 124 0.97 -26.60 -3.69
C SER A 124 -0.25 -25.82 -3.21
N GLY A 125 -1.46 -26.37 -3.34
CA GLY A 125 -2.69 -25.65 -3.07
C GLY A 125 -2.61 -24.78 -1.79
N PRO A 126 -3.01 -23.50 -1.86
CA PRO A 126 -2.69 -22.48 -0.86
C PRO A 126 -3.06 -22.81 0.59
N ALA A 127 -4.08 -23.65 0.79
CA ALA A 127 -4.60 -24.00 2.10
C ALA A 127 -3.68 -24.93 2.91
N GLU A 128 -2.75 -25.66 2.27
CA GLU A 128 -1.91 -26.65 2.96
C GLU A 128 -0.76 -26.01 3.76
N LEU A 129 -0.38 -24.77 3.42
CA LEU A 129 0.74 -24.04 4.04
C LEU A 129 0.30 -23.02 5.10
N LEU A 130 -1.02 -22.82 5.25
CA LEU A 130 -1.62 -21.96 6.25
C LEU A 130 -1.92 -22.76 7.53
N PRO A 131 -1.87 -22.12 8.71
CA PRO A 131 -2.55 -22.67 9.88
C PRO A 131 -4.02 -22.95 9.55
N THR A 132 -4.57 -24.07 10.03
CA THR A 132 -5.95 -24.49 9.69
C THR A 132 -6.97 -23.38 9.95
N GLU A 133 -6.88 -22.68 11.08
CA GLU A 133 -7.77 -21.55 11.39
C GLU A 133 -7.67 -20.42 10.35
N ALA A 134 -6.47 -20.11 9.84
CA ALA A 134 -6.28 -19.08 8.81
C ALA A 134 -6.85 -19.51 7.46
N ALA A 135 -6.67 -20.79 7.10
CA ALA A 135 -7.26 -21.36 5.89
C ALA A 135 -8.80 -21.29 5.95
N ASP A 136 -9.40 -21.65 7.09
CA ASP A 136 -10.85 -21.60 7.28
C ASP A 136 -11.41 -20.18 7.13
N ILE A 137 -10.72 -19.17 7.70
CA ILE A 137 -11.07 -17.74 7.55
C ILE A 137 -11.10 -17.33 6.06
N LEU A 138 -10.07 -17.70 5.31
CA LEU A 138 -9.97 -17.35 3.89
C LEU A 138 -10.96 -18.12 3.02
N LEU A 139 -11.20 -19.40 3.29
CA LEU A 139 -12.17 -20.23 2.57
C LEU A 139 -13.62 -19.77 2.79
N ALA A 140 -13.92 -19.12 3.91
CA ALA A 140 -15.22 -18.51 4.16
C ALA A 140 -15.45 -17.22 3.35
N THR A 141 -14.40 -16.66 2.73
CA THR A 141 -14.47 -15.45 1.91
C THR A 141 -14.34 -15.81 0.42
N PRO A 142 -15.17 -15.24 -0.47
CA PRO A 142 -14.98 -15.42 -1.91
C PRO A 142 -13.59 -14.98 -2.35
N ALA A 143 -12.84 -15.91 -2.94
CA ALA A 143 -11.55 -15.63 -3.53
C ALA A 143 -11.70 -14.95 -4.89
N ILE A 144 -10.72 -14.11 -5.21
CA ILE A 144 -10.50 -13.52 -6.52
C ILE A 144 -9.26 -14.20 -7.09
N GLU A 145 -9.46 -15.01 -8.13
CA GLU A 145 -8.37 -15.65 -8.86
C GLU A 145 -7.76 -14.64 -9.84
N SER A 146 -6.43 -14.53 -9.82
CA SER A 146 -5.68 -13.76 -10.82
C SER A 146 -4.80 -14.71 -11.62
N ASP A 147 -4.84 -14.57 -12.95
CA ASP A 147 -4.10 -15.41 -13.90
C ASP A 147 -2.56 -15.32 -13.72
N ARG A 148 -2.07 -14.29 -13.03
CA ARG A 148 -0.63 -14.03 -12.88
C ARG A 148 -0.08 -14.30 -11.49
N GLU A 149 -0.87 -14.10 -10.43
CA GLU A 149 -0.32 -13.74 -9.12
C GLU A 149 -0.91 -14.53 -7.93
N GLY A 150 -1.71 -15.57 -8.21
CA GLY A 150 -2.21 -16.50 -7.20
C GLY A 150 -3.63 -16.18 -6.74
N THR A 151 -3.93 -16.52 -5.48
CA THR A 151 -5.27 -16.36 -4.89
C THR A 151 -5.29 -15.11 -4.02
N SER A 152 -6.29 -14.25 -4.21
CA SER A 152 -6.46 -13.02 -3.45
C SER A 152 -7.87 -12.90 -2.86
N TRP A 153 -8.01 -12.06 -1.85
CA TRP A 153 -9.26 -11.78 -1.16
C TRP A 153 -9.33 -10.31 -0.81
N VAL A 154 -10.55 -9.76 -0.81
CA VAL A 154 -10.85 -8.51 -0.12
C VAL A 154 -11.67 -8.83 1.10
N VAL A 155 -11.13 -8.49 2.27
CA VAL A 155 -11.77 -8.78 3.54
C VAL A 155 -12.03 -7.51 4.34
N PRO A 156 -13.08 -7.46 5.16
CA PRO A 156 -13.25 -6.39 6.15
C PRO A 156 -12.09 -6.34 7.13
N THR A 157 -11.83 -5.16 7.71
CA THR A 157 -10.78 -4.97 8.72
C THR A 157 -10.86 -5.93 9.90
N SER A 158 -12.07 -6.30 10.34
CA SER A 158 -12.24 -7.27 11.42
C SER A 158 -11.68 -8.65 11.06
N VAL A 159 -11.92 -9.10 9.83
CA VAL A 159 -11.42 -10.39 9.32
C VAL A 159 -9.91 -10.33 9.10
N ALA A 160 -9.38 -9.23 8.58
CA ALA A 160 -7.93 -9.04 8.43
C ALA A 160 -7.20 -9.09 9.79
N ARG A 161 -7.79 -8.51 10.84
CA ARG A 161 -7.26 -8.57 12.20
C ARG A 161 -7.29 -9.98 12.77
N GLU A 162 -8.41 -10.68 12.61
CA GLU A 162 -8.54 -12.07 13.06
C GLU A 162 -7.51 -12.98 12.37
N LEU A 163 -7.32 -12.80 11.05
CA LEU A 163 -6.30 -13.52 10.30
C LEU A 163 -4.88 -13.20 10.82
N ALA A 164 -4.57 -11.93 11.05
CA ALA A 164 -3.28 -11.53 11.62
C ALA A 164 -3.05 -12.14 13.01
N ASP A 165 -4.06 -12.14 13.88
CA ASP A 165 -4.00 -12.74 15.22
C ASP A 165 -3.75 -14.27 15.15
N VAL A 166 -4.35 -14.96 14.18
CA VAL A 166 -4.08 -16.39 13.95
C VAL A 166 -2.64 -16.61 13.48
N MET A 167 -2.18 -15.81 12.52
CA MET A 167 -0.82 -15.92 11.98
C MET A 167 0.25 -15.60 13.04
N ASP A 168 0.02 -14.56 13.85
CA ASP A 168 0.92 -14.19 14.95
C ASP A 168 0.99 -15.28 16.03
N ARG A 169 -0.14 -15.96 16.32
CA ARG A 169 -0.17 -17.11 17.24
C ARG A 169 0.50 -18.36 16.68
N ALA A 170 0.49 -18.56 15.37
CA ALA A 170 1.19 -19.66 14.72
C ALA A 170 2.72 -19.54 14.88
N GLY A 171 3.23 -18.32 15.12
CA GLY A 171 4.55 -18.11 15.70
C GLY A 171 5.72 -18.23 14.72
N SER A 172 6.87 -18.73 15.22
CA SER A 172 8.21 -18.61 14.64
C SER A 172 8.41 -19.18 13.23
N ASP A 173 7.45 -19.95 12.74
CA ASP A 173 7.49 -20.52 11.39
C ASP A 173 7.33 -19.41 10.33
N TYR A 174 6.77 -18.26 10.71
CA TYR A 174 6.58 -17.12 9.82
C TYR A 174 7.45 -15.92 10.21
N VAL A 175 8.17 -15.38 9.22
CA VAL A 175 8.83 -14.08 9.35
C VAL A 175 7.80 -13.00 9.05
N ARG A 176 7.54 -12.14 10.04
CA ARG A 176 6.67 -10.97 9.95
C ARG A 176 7.48 -9.75 9.52
N GLU A 177 7.13 -9.16 8.38
CA GLU A 177 7.74 -7.93 7.87
C GLU A 177 6.68 -6.81 7.77
N GLU A 178 7.02 -5.60 8.21
CA GLU A 178 6.12 -4.44 8.29
C GLU A 178 6.59 -3.27 7.41
N SER A 179 7.08 -3.52 6.21
CA SER A 179 7.69 -2.46 5.39
C SER A 179 6.67 -1.62 4.61
N GLN A 180 5.57 -2.20 4.12
CA GLN A 180 4.53 -1.51 3.33
C GLN A 180 3.13 -2.11 3.52
N GLY A 181 2.92 -2.74 4.68
CA GLY A 181 1.85 -3.69 4.92
C GLY A 181 2.39 -4.83 5.76
N LEU A 182 1.52 -5.77 6.10
CA LEU A 182 1.86 -6.90 6.92
C LEU A 182 2.12 -8.11 6.01
N VAL A 183 3.34 -8.65 6.08
CA VAL A 183 3.76 -9.79 5.27
C VAL A 183 4.19 -10.93 6.17
N TYR A 184 3.58 -12.11 5.98
CA TYR A 184 3.96 -13.35 6.63
C TYR A 184 4.64 -14.27 5.63
N THR A 185 5.88 -14.66 5.95
CA THR A 185 6.72 -15.46 5.07
C THR A 185 7.09 -16.78 5.74
N LEU A 186 6.74 -17.91 5.12
CA LEU A 186 7.19 -19.24 5.55
C LEU A 186 8.38 -19.69 4.69
N ARG A 187 9.41 -20.21 5.36
CA ARG A 187 10.64 -20.71 4.73
C ARG A 187 10.96 -22.09 5.29
N SER A 188 10.92 -23.13 4.48
CA SER A 188 11.38 -24.48 4.86
C SER A 188 12.89 -24.55 5.03
N ASP A 189 13.64 -23.76 4.25
CA ASP A 189 15.10 -23.69 4.29
C ASP A 189 15.60 -22.25 4.25
N PRO A 190 16.81 -21.96 4.79
CA PRO A 190 17.44 -20.65 4.66
C PRO A 190 17.62 -20.24 3.19
N GLY A 191 16.76 -19.35 2.71
CA GLY A 191 16.82 -18.78 1.36
C GLY A 191 15.75 -19.29 0.41
N THR A 192 14.96 -20.29 0.78
CA THR A 192 13.81 -20.73 -0.03
C THR A 192 12.54 -20.13 0.54
N LEU A 193 11.91 -19.23 -0.23
CA LEU A 193 10.57 -18.72 0.06
C LEU A 193 9.57 -19.75 -0.45
N ASP A 194 8.79 -20.35 0.45
CA ASP A 194 7.77 -21.32 0.06
C ASP A 194 6.43 -20.65 -0.13
N PHE A 195 6.18 -19.65 0.69
CA PHE A 195 4.88 -19.06 0.88
C PHE A 195 5.04 -17.63 1.37
N GLN A 196 4.21 -16.75 0.81
CA GLN A 196 4.05 -15.39 1.29
C GLN A 196 2.56 -15.05 1.34
N LEU A 197 2.10 -14.68 2.53
CA LEU A 197 0.80 -14.04 2.73
C LEU A 197 1.03 -12.54 2.90
N SER A 198 0.50 -11.74 2.00
CA SER A 198 0.53 -10.29 2.10
C SER A 198 -0.82 -9.75 2.56
N VAL A 199 -0.80 -8.69 3.36
CA VAL A 199 -1.97 -7.98 3.86
C VAL A 199 -1.73 -6.49 3.65
N GLY A 200 -2.42 -5.93 2.65
CA GLY A 200 -2.37 -4.51 2.29
C GLY A 200 -3.71 -3.83 2.53
N PRO A 201 -3.75 -2.55 2.90
CA PRO A 201 -5.02 -1.83 2.98
C PRO A 201 -5.65 -1.77 1.58
N VAL A 202 -6.98 -1.77 1.51
CA VAL A 202 -7.68 -1.27 0.33
C VAL A 202 -7.96 0.20 0.54
N LEU A 203 -7.23 1.03 -0.18
CA LEU A 203 -7.36 2.46 -0.16
C LEU A 203 -8.57 2.90 -1.00
N PRO A 204 -9.11 4.11 -0.75
CA PRO A 204 -10.19 4.63 -1.57
C PRO A 204 -9.75 4.69 -3.05
N HIS A 205 -10.57 4.17 -3.96
CA HIS A 205 -10.40 4.29 -5.44
C HIS A 205 -9.24 3.52 -6.09
N THR A 206 -8.55 2.65 -5.35
CA THR A 206 -7.44 1.82 -5.85
C THR A 206 -7.83 0.36 -6.05
N TYR A 207 -9.11 0.03 -5.98
CA TYR A 207 -9.54 -1.35 -6.23
C TYR A 207 -9.45 -1.72 -7.70
N ASP A 208 -8.26 -2.18 -8.07
CA ASP A 208 -8.01 -3.07 -9.19
C ASP A 208 -7.50 -4.39 -8.59
N PRO A 209 -8.31 -5.47 -8.62
CA PRO A 209 -7.96 -6.76 -8.02
C PRO A 209 -6.67 -7.34 -8.60
N ASP A 210 -6.28 -6.95 -9.82
CA ASP A 210 -5.05 -7.42 -10.47
C ASP A 210 -3.79 -6.70 -9.96
N TYR A 211 -3.91 -5.65 -9.14
CA TYR A 211 -2.80 -4.78 -8.75
C TYR A 211 -2.43 -4.81 -7.27
N CYS A 212 -3.11 -5.62 -6.47
CA CYS A 212 -3.03 -5.64 -5.01
C CYS A 212 -1.68 -6.05 -4.38
N TRP A 213 -0.65 -6.30 -5.20
CA TRP A 213 0.46 -7.18 -4.83
C TRP A 213 1.86 -6.64 -5.08
N THR A 214 1.99 -5.63 -5.93
CA THR A 214 3.31 -5.12 -6.32
C THR A 214 3.81 -4.06 -5.34
N SER A 215 4.09 -4.41 -4.08
CA SER A 215 4.66 -3.48 -3.07
C SER A 215 3.89 -2.16 -2.90
N ASN A 216 2.66 -2.11 -3.41
CA ASN A 216 1.79 -0.96 -3.48
C ASN A 216 0.44 -1.41 -2.90
N PRO A 217 -0.14 -0.64 -1.98
CA PRO A 217 -1.46 -0.96 -1.43
C PRO A 217 -2.52 -1.00 -2.52
N CYS A 218 -3.49 -1.91 -2.32
CA CYS A 218 -4.81 -1.83 -2.91
C CYS A 218 -5.53 -0.56 -2.41
#